data_AF-A0A271JEF9-F1
#
_entry.id   AF-A0A271JEF9-F1
#
_cell.length_a   1.000
_cell.length_b   1.000
_cell.length_c   1.000
_cell.angle_alpha   90.00
_cell.angle_beta   90.00
_cell.angle_gamma   90.00
#
_symmetry.space_group_name_H-M   'P 1'
#
loop_
_entity.id
_entity.type
_entity.pdbx_description
1 polymer ?
#
loop_
_entity_poly.entity_id
_entity_poly.type
_entity_poly.pdbx_seq_one_letter_code
_entity_poly.pdbx_strand_id
1 'polypeptide(L)'
;MTDIATLLDAYPALSPAERAQVDARLADLPEWADALAEAHRLADLVDAATAPIDADALARHAVDQRMGLTSDDDAVAEARARDPELDAEAGRIEAHLRDLEAGAEDPLRRYERLTGLFFSEAPAVGGDSLAARPLLDRPAAPPPRTTRWRAPRWLAAAAVLLVAYGAAFAVSTATQPERARVAALTDIDAVPPSVLRGGDPADAQAEELTEALDAVHEARRSVLGLFPTYDAEALTAAAARLGTIADQAGPTSWIAQEARLAQGRVLLHLGRDAEAARVLGGLVEQGSYRGSVARRLLDALREGALPATP
;
A
#
# COMPACT_ATOMS: atom_id res chain seq x y z
N MET A 1 2.64 -14.57 -51.81
CA MET A 1 3.77 -14.35 -50.88
C MET A 1 3.29 -13.33 -49.88
N THR A 2 3.01 -13.75 -48.64
CA THR A 2 2.60 -12.84 -47.57
C THR A 2 3.77 -11.92 -47.24
N ASP A 3 3.52 -10.63 -47.11
CA ASP A 3 4.51 -9.64 -46.73
C ASP A 3 5.06 -9.97 -45.32
N ILE A 4 6.38 -9.89 -45.14
CA ILE A 4 7.06 -10.23 -43.88
C ILE A 4 6.57 -9.30 -42.76
N ALA A 5 6.30 -8.04 -43.08
CA ALA A 5 5.74 -7.08 -42.12
C ALA A 5 4.35 -7.52 -41.62
N THR A 6 3.44 -7.91 -42.52
CA THR A 6 2.11 -8.40 -42.15
C THR A 6 2.15 -9.68 -41.32
N LEU A 7 3.17 -10.51 -41.55
CA LEU A 7 3.37 -11.77 -40.84
C LEU A 7 3.95 -11.55 -39.43
N LEU A 8 4.75 -10.50 -39.23
CA LEU A 8 5.20 -10.05 -37.90
C LEU A 8 4.07 -9.35 -37.12
N ASP A 9 3.21 -8.57 -37.78
CA ASP A 9 2.05 -7.94 -37.13
C ASP A 9 1.04 -8.97 -36.61
N ALA A 10 0.87 -10.08 -37.33
CA ALA A 10 -0.01 -11.18 -36.92
C ALA A 10 0.62 -12.13 -35.88
N TYR A 11 1.93 -12.00 -35.62
CA TYR A 11 2.73 -12.94 -34.82
C TYR A 11 2.17 -13.25 -33.42
N PRO A 12 1.67 -12.26 -32.63
CA PRO A 12 1.10 -12.54 -31.31
C PRO A 12 -0.15 -13.42 -31.34
N ALA A 13 -0.89 -13.42 -32.46
CA ALA A 13 -2.11 -14.22 -32.62
C ALA A 13 -1.84 -15.62 -33.20
N LEU A 14 -0.61 -15.91 -33.64
CA LEU A 14 -0.24 -17.20 -34.22
C LEU A 14 -0.06 -18.28 -33.14
N SER A 15 -0.32 -19.54 -33.50
CA SER A 15 -0.05 -20.67 -32.61
C SER A 15 1.46 -20.87 -32.40
N PRO A 16 1.90 -21.54 -31.31
CA PRO A 16 3.32 -21.79 -31.06
C PRO A 16 4.04 -22.52 -32.21
N ALA A 17 3.34 -23.43 -32.89
CA ALA A 17 3.87 -24.17 -34.04
C ALA A 17 4.03 -23.31 -35.30
N GLU A 18 3.20 -22.27 -35.46
CA GLU A 18 3.30 -21.30 -36.55
C GLU A 18 4.37 -20.24 -36.25
N ARG A 19 4.45 -19.76 -35.00
CA ARG A 19 5.51 -18.86 -34.51
C ARG A 19 6.91 -19.45 -34.77
N ALA A 20 7.12 -20.73 -34.45
CA ALA A 20 8.37 -21.43 -34.73
C ALA A 20 8.72 -21.53 -36.24
N GLN A 21 7.71 -21.58 -37.12
CA GLN A 21 7.93 -21.56 -38.58
C GLN A 21 8.30 -20.15 -39.06
N VAL A 22 7.76 -19.10 -38.44
CA VAL A 22 8.15 -17.72 -38.71
C VAL A 22 9.59 -17.45 -38.25
N ASP A 23 9.95 -17.90 -37.05
CA ASP A 23 11.30 -17.78 -36.51
C ASP A 23 12.33 -18.46 -37.42
N ALA A 24 12.05 -19.71 -37.83
CA ALA A 24 12.94 -20.46 -38.73
C ALA A 24 13.09 -19.79 -40.11
N ARG A 25 12.05 -19.07 -40.57
CA ARG A 25 12.06 -18.36 -41.85
C ARG A 25 12.83 -17.04 -41.79
N LEU A 26 12.86 -16.39 -40.63
CA LEU A 26 13.52 -15.09 -40.42
C LEU A 26 14.92 -15.22 -39.80
N ALA A 27 15.34 -16.42 -39.38
CA ALA A 27 16.65 -16.68 -38.80
C ALA A 27 17.83 -16.24 -39.69
N ASP A 28 17.69 -16.34 -41.01
CA ASP A 28 18.75 -15.99 -41.98
C ASP A 28 18.67 -14.53 -42.45
N LEU A 29 17.74 -13.72 -41.94
CA LEU A 29 17.50 -12.34 -42.36
C LEU A 29 17.77 -11.34 -41.21
N PRO A 30 19.03 -10.92 -41.00
CA PRO A 30 19.43 -10.09 -39.85
C PRO A 30 18.78 -8.70 -39.84
N GLU A 31 18.34 -8.21 -41.00
CA GLU A 31 17.62 -6.94 -41.15
C GLU A 31 16.24 -6.92 -40.46
N TRP A 32 15.68 -8.08 -40.11
CA TRP A 32 14.40 -8.20 -39.40
C TRP A 32 14.54 -8.63 -37.93
N ALA A 33 15.76 -8.79 -37.43
CA ALA A 33 16.01 -9.30 -36.08
C ALA A 33 15.36 -8.43 -34.99
N ASP A 34 15.44 -7.10 -35.13
CA ASP A 34 14.84 -6.17 -34.17
C ASP A 34 13.32 -6.22 -34.19
N ALA A 35 12.71 -6.36 -35.38
CA ALA A 35 11.26 -6.45 -35.54
C ALA A 35 10.70 -7.79 -35.03
N LEU A 36 11.45 -8.89 -35.19
CA LEU A 36 11.10 -10.19 -34.63
C LEU A 36 11.21 -10.19 -33.10
N ALA A 37 12.24 -9.55 -32.54
CA ALA A 37 12.39 -9.39 -31.09
C ALA A 37 11.24 -8.58 -30.47
N GLU A 38 10.75 -7.56 -31.17
CA GLU A 38 9.55 -6.81 -30.75
C GLU A 38 8.28 -7.65 -30.83
N ALA A 39 8.11 -8.43 -31.90
CA ALA A 39 6.99 -9.35 -32.04
C ALA A 39 6.98 -10.44 -30.95
N HIS A 40 8.15 -10.93 -30.52
CA HIS A 40 8.30 -11.83 -29.36
C HIS A 40 7.85 -11.15 -28.06
N ARG A 41 8.31 -9.93 -27.79
CA ARG A 41 7.89 -9.16 -26.60
C ARG A 41 6.37 -8.97 -26.54
N LEU A 42 5.76 -8.67 -27.68
CA LEU A 42 4.30 -8.47 -27.76
C LEU A 42 3.55 -9.80 -27.61
N ALA A 43 4.06 -10.89 -28.16
CA ALA A 43 3.50 -12.23 -27.99
C ALA A 43 3.57 -12.69 -26.52
N ASP A 44 4.70 -12.48 -25.84
CA ASP A 44 4.87 -12.80 -24.42
C ASP A 44 3.87 -12.01 -23.55
N LEU A 45 3.61 -10.74 -23.90
CA LEU A 45 2.62 -9.91 -23.23
C LEU A 45 1.18 -10.45 -23.42
N VAL A 46 0.84 -10.86 -24.65
CA VAL A 46 -0.47 -11.44 -24.97
C VAL A 46 -0.66 -12.81 -24.30
N ASP A 47 0.38 -13.64 -24.28
CA ASP A 47 0.36 -14.94 -23.63
C ASP A 47 0.26 -14.80 -22.10
N ALA A 48 0.91 -13.79 -21.51
CA ALA A 48 0.76 -13.46 -20.09
C ALA A 48 -0.66 -12.97 -19.76
N ALA A 49 -1.29 -12.21 -20.66
CA ALA A 49 -2.66 -11.72 -20.49
C ALA A 49 -3.73 -12.80 -20.73
N THR A 50 -3.42 -13.83 -21.52
CA THR A 50 -4.30 -14.97 -21.80
C THR A 50 -3.95 -16.21 -20.98
N ALA A 51 -2.99 -16.10 -20.06
CA ALA A 51 -2.63 -17.16 -19.13
C ALA A 51 -3.85 -17.60 -18.31
N PRO A 52 -4.00 -18.92 -18.05
CA PRO A 52 -5.13 -19.43 -17.28
C PRO A 52 -5.15 -18.79 -15.89
N ILE A 53 -6.30 -18.24 -15.52
CA ILE A 53 -6.52 -17.63 -14.22
C ILE A 53 -6.37 -18.73 -13.16
N ASP A 54 -5.42 -18.55 -12.25
CA ASP A 54 -5.21 -19.48 -11.15
C ASP A 54 -6.21 -19.23 -10.01
N ALA A 55 -6.32 -20.21 -9.12
CA ALA A 55 -7.21 -20.13 -7.96
C ALA A 55 -6.86 -18.95 -7.03
N ASP A 56 -5.61 -18.49 -7.05
CA ASP A 56 -5.10 -17.40 -6.22
C ASP A 56 -5.56 -16.02 -6.73
N ALA A 57 -5.58 -15.83 -8.05
CA ALA A 57 -6.14 -14.65 -8.70
C ALA A 57 -7.67 -14.57 -8.49
N LEU A 58 -8.37 -15.70 -8.54
CA LEU A 58 -9.79 -15.80 -8.20
C LEU A 58 -10.06 -15.44 -6.73
N ALA A 59 -9.25 -15.93 -5.80
CA ALA A 59 -9.37 -15.61 -4.38
C ALA A 59 -9.11 -14.13 -4.10
N ARG A 60 -8.09 -13.54 -4.75
CA ARG A 60 -7.75 -12.12 -4.63
C ARG A 60 -8.90 -11.24 -5.13
N HIS A 61 -9.44 -11.55 -6.31
CA HIS A 61 -10.58 -10.84 -6.88
C HIS A 61 -11.82 -10.90 -5.96
N ALA A 62 -12.12 -12.07 -5.38
CA ALA A 62 -13.24 -12.23 -4.45
C ALA A 62 -13.09 -11.39 -3.17
N VAL A 63 -11.86 -11.27 -2.65
CA VAL A 63 -11.55 -10.43 -1.49
C VAL A 63 -11.65 -8.94 -1.85
N ASP A 64 -11.07 -8.52 -2.97
CA ASP A 64 -11.06 -7.12 -3.40
C ASP A 64 -12.47 -6.58 -3.64
N GLN A 65 -13.32 -7.38 -4.32
CA GLN A 65 -14.73 -7.05 -4.53
C GLN A 65 -15.47 -6.87 -3.20
N ARG A 66 -15.18 -7.71 -2.21
CA ARG A 66 -15.85 -7.67 -0.89
C ARG A 66 -15.37 -6.52 -0.02
N MET A 67 -14.11 -6.10 -0.19
CA MET A 67 -13.53 -4.92 0.46
C MET A 67 -13.93 -3.61 -0.23
N GLY A 68 -14.67 -3.67 -1.35
CA GLY A 68 -15.04 -2.50 -2.15
C GLY A 68 -13.84 -1.81 -2.79
N LEU A 69 -12.73 -2.53 -2.93
CA LEU A 69 -11.56 -2.07 -3.66
C LEU A 69 -11.89 -2.22 -5.15
N THR A 70 -11.60 -1.17 -5.93
CA THR A 70 -11.68 -1.27 -7.40
C THR A 70 -10.63 -2.27 -7.85
N SER A 71 -11.06 -3.49 -8.11
CA SER A 71 -10.25 -4.51 -8.77
C SER A 71 -10.18 -4.12 -10.24
N ASP A 72 -9.00 -3.78 -10.74
CA ASP A 72 -8.74 -3.53 -12.17
C ASP A 72 -8.85 -4.83 -13.01
N ASP A 73 -9.17 -5.97 -12.40
CA ASP A 73 -9.21 -7.29 -13.04
C ASP A 73 -10.58 -7.57 -13.70
N ASP A 74 -10.96 -6.74 -14.67
CA ASP A 74 -12.09 -7.01 -15.58
C ASP A 74 -11.94 -8.38 -16.29
N ALA A 75 -10.69 -8.86 -16.44
CA ALA A 75 -10.35 -10.15 -17.00
C ALA A 75 -10.89 -11.34 -16.20
N VAL A 76 -10.93 -11.26 -14.85
CA VAL A 76 -11.45 -12.34 -13.98
C VAL A 76 -12.96 -12.43 -14.09
N ALA A 77 -13.64 -11.29 -14.13
CA ALA A 77 -15.09 -11.21 -14.32
C ALA A 77 -15.50 -11.76 -15.69
N GLU A 78 -14.78 -11.41 -16.76
CA GLU A 78 -15.03 -11.95 -18.09
C GLU A 78 -14.70 -13.44 -18.21
N ALA A 79 -13.64 -13.93 -17.57
CA ALA A 79 -13.29 -15.34 -17.56
C ALA A 79 -14.34 -16.19 -16.83
N ARG A 80 -14.86 -15.71 -15.68
CA ARG A 80 -16.00 -16.33 -14.98
C ARG A 80 -17.24 -16.47 -15.86
N ALA A 81 -17.51 -15.47 -16.70
CA ALA A 81 -18.66 -15.48 -17.60
C ALA A 81 -18.50 -16.48 -18.76
N ARG A 82 -17.25 -16.83 -19.12
CA ARG A 82 -16.94 -17.76 -20.23
C ARG A 82 -16.76 -19.20 -19.77
N ASP A 83 -16.30 -19.42 -18.53
CA ASP A 83 -15.98 -20.74 -18.00
C ASP A 83 -16.84 -21.09 -16.76
N PRO A 84 -17.77 -22.07 -16.89
CA PRO A 84 -18.63 -22.50 -15.79
C PRO A 84 -17.87 -23.21 -14.66
N GLU A 85 -16.69 -23.78 -14.89
CA GLU A 85 -15.88 -24.40 -13.84
C GLU A 85 -15.21 -23.34 -12.96
N LEU A 86 -14.72 -22.25 -13.56
CA LEU A 86 -14.18 -21.11 -12.83
C LEU A 86 -15.27 -20.38 -12.02
N ASP A 87 -16.49 -20.28 -12.53
CA ASP A 87 -17.62 -19.71 -11.76
C ASP A 87 -18.00 -20.59 -10.57
N ALA A 88 -17.96 -21.92 -10.72
CA ALA A 88 -18.19 -22.85 -9.62
C ALA A 88 -17.07 -22.82 -8.56
N GLU A 89 -15.81 -22.59 -8.95
CA GLU A 89 -14.69 -22.38 -8.02
C GLU A 89 -14.81 -21.04 -7.29
N ALA A 90 -15.11 -19.95 -8.01
CA ALA A 90 -15.36 -18.64 -7.40
C ALA A 90 -16.47 -18.70 -6.35
N GLY A 91 -17.59 -19.38 -6.66
CA GLY A 91 -18.70 -19.57 -5.73
C GLY A 91 -18.30 -20.35 -4.46
N ARG A 92 -17.36 -21.30 -4.55
CA ARG A 92 -16.83 -22.01 -3.38
C ARG A 92 -15.97 -21.11 -2.51
N ILE A 93 -15.13 -20.28 -3.10
CA ILE A 93 -14.30 -19.30 -2.39
C ILE A 93 -15.19 -18.26 -1.68
N GLU A 94 -16.19 -17.72 -2.37
CA GLU A 94 -17.15 -16.77 -1.79
C GLU A 94 -17.97 -17.37 -0.64
N ALA A 95 -18.33 -18.66 -0.73
CA ALA A 95 -18.98 -19.38 0.37
C ALA A 95 -18.04 -19.56 1.57
N HIS A 96 -16.78 -19.94 1.31
CA HIS A 96 -15.77 -20.08 2.34
C HIS A 96 -15.49 -18.77 3.08
N LEU A 97 -15.40 -17.65 2.36
CA LEU A 97 -15.25 -16.32 2.96
C LEU A 97 -16.44 -15.94 3.84
N ARG A 98 -17.67 -16.25 3.42
CA ARG A 98 -18.87 -16.03 4.25
C ARG A 98 -18.86 -16.85 5.52
N ASP A 99 -18.41 -18.10 5.47
CA ASP A 99 -18.31 -18.97 6.65
C ASP A 99 -17.23 -18.47 7.61
N LEU A 100 -16.10 -17.98 7.10
CA LEU A 100 -15.05 -17.35 7.91
C LEU A 100 -15.54 -16.09 8.61
N GLU A 101 -16.31 -15.24 7.93
CA GLU A 101 -16.92 -14.05 8.52
C GLU A 101 -17.98 -14.40 9.57
N ALA A 102 -18.82 -15.41 9.31
CA ALA A 102 -19.82 -15.86 10.26
C ALA A 102 -19.19 -16.47 11.54
N GLY A 103 -18.01 -17.08 11.40
CA GLY A 103 -17.21 -17.58 12.52
C GLY A 103 -16.32 -16.53 13.18
N ALA A 104 -16.12 -15.37 12.53
CA ALA A 104 -15.33 -14.30 13.07
C ALA A 104 -16.10 -13.56 14.16
N GLU A 105 -15.48 -13.43 15.32
CA GLU A 105 -16.04 -12.63 16.38
C GLU A 105 -16.00 -11.15 16.01
N ASP A 106 -17.13 -10.45 16.20
CA ASP A 106 -17.25 -9.01 15.99
C ASP A 106 -16.08 -8.28 16.72
N PRO A 107 -15.18 -7.63 15.97
CA PRO A 107 -14.02 -6.95 16.52
C PRO A 107 -14.38 -5.93 17.60
N LEU A 108 -15.56 -5.30 17.47
CA LEU A 108 -16.07 -4.35 18.44
C LEU A 108 -16.39 -5.07 19.76
N ARG A 109 -17.18 -6.15 19.70
CA ARG A 109 -17.50 -6.95 20.90
C ARG A 109 -16.26 -7.56 21.55
N ARG A 110 -15.29 -7.98 20.75
CA ARG A 110 -14.01 -8.49 21.25
C ARG A 110 -13.24 -7.40 21.98
N TYR A 111 -13.17 -6.19 21.42
CA TYR A 111 -12.58 -5.02 22.04
C TYR A 111 -13.29 -4.66 23.35
N GLU A 112 -14.62 -4.59 23.35
CA GLU A 112 -15.43 -4.26 24.54
C GLU A 112 -15.19 -5.25 25.69
N ARG A 113 -15.09 -6.55 25.38
CA ARG A 113 -14.78 -7.57 26.38
C ARG A 113 -13.35 -7.49 26.90
N LEU A 114 -12.37 -7.17 26.04
CA LEU A 114 -10.96 -7.10 26.41
C LEU A 114 -10.61 -5.82 27.19
N THR A 115 -11.28 -4.72 26.88
CA THR A 115 -11.00 -3.41 27.48
C THR A 115 -12.00 -3.01 28.57
N GLY A 116 -13.18 -3.67 28.61
CA GLY A 116 -14.30 -3.26 29.46
C GLY A 116 -14.95 -1.95 29.04
N LEU A 117 -14.53 -1.37 27.90
CA LEU A 117 -15.04 -0.12 27.34
C LEU A 117 -16.15 -0.45 26.34
N PHE A 118 -17.40 -0.10 26.66
CA PHE A 118 -18.54 -0.29 25.77
C PHE A 118 -18.78 0.96 24.92
N PHE A 119 -18.92 0.80 23.61
CA PHE A 119 -19.32 1.91 22.75
C PHE A 119 -20.84 1.99 22.73
N SER A 120 -21.41 2.87 23.56
CA SER A 120 -22.83 3.20 23.47
C SER A 120 -23.10 3.96 22.17
N GLU A 121 -23.78 3.32 21.22
CA GLU A 121 -24.44 4.04 20.12
C GLU A 121 -25.76 4.66 20.60
N ALA A 122 -25.62 5.63 21.51
CA ALA A 122 -26.58 6.69 21.83
C ALA A 122 -25.91 7.65 22.83
N PRO A 123 -26.05 8.98 22.68
CA PRO A 123 -25.53 9.88 23.70
C PRO A 123 -26.37 9.70 24.96
N ALA A 124 -25.72 9.27 26.04
CA ALA A 124 -26.26 9.43 27.37
C ALA A 124 -26.33 10.93 27.69
N VAL A 125 -27.53 11.46 27.89
CA VAL A 125 -27.73 12.57 28.84
C VAL A 125 -28.48 11.98 30.02
N GLY A 126 -27.75 11.85 31.13
CA GLY A 126 -28.12 11.05 32.28
C GLY A 126 -29.22 11.60 33.19
N GLY A 127 -29.56 10.77 34.18
CA GLY A 127 -30.37 11.10 35.35
C GLY A 127 -30.88 9.84 36.04
N ASP A 128 -30.43 9.59 37.28
CA ASP A 128 -30.56 8.37 38.07
C ASP A 128 -31.88 7.56 38.02
N SER A 129 -31.69 6.30 37.60
CA SER A 129 -32.34 5.01 37.92
C SER A 129 -33.86 4.78 37.90
N LEU A 130 -34.21 3.88 36.96
CA LEU A 130 -35.23 2.83 36.96
C LEU A 130 -36.72 3.21 36.91
N ALA A 131 -37.26 3.28 35.68
CA ALA A 131 -38.53 2.69 35.23
C ALA A 131 -39.05 3.46 34.01
N ALA A 132 -38.98 2.84 32.85
CA ALA A 132 -39.53 3.35 31.60
C ALA A 132 -41.07 3.41 31.66
N ARG A 133 -41.68 4.53 31.23
CA ARG A 133 -42.95 4.51 30.47
C ARG A 133 -43.10 5.75 29.56
N PRO A 134 -43.78 5.61 28.41
CA PRO A 134 -43.58 6.43 27.21
C PRO A 134 -44.69 7.47 27.03
N LEU A 135 -44.37 8.58 26.35
CA LEU A 135 -45.38 9.49 25.79
C LEU A 135 -44.85 10.11 24.51
N LEU A 136 -45.32 9.62 23.35
CA LEU A 136 -45.91 10.38 22.24
C LEU A 136 -45.97 9.51 20.97
N ASP A 137 -47.20 9.34 20.49
CA ASP A 137 -47.60 8.63 19.26
C ASP A 137 -46.86 9.15 18.02
N ARG A 138 -46.43 8.22 17.16
CA ARG A 138 -45.96 8.50 15.80
C ARG A 138 -47.00 7.98 14.79
N PRO A 139 -47.52 8.81 13.86
CA PRO A 139 -48.47 8.34 12.87
C PRO A 139 -47.78 7.51 11.77
N ALA A 140 -48.57 6.65 11.13
CA ALA A 140 -48.16 5.64 10.15
C ALA A 140 -47.44 6.19 8.91
N ALA A 141 -46.47 5.42 8.41
CA ALA A 141 -45.69 5.71 7.22
C ALA A 141 -46.54 5.66 5.93
N PRO A 142 -46.33 6.58 4.95
CA PRO A 142 -46.96 6.51 3.64
C PRO A 142 -46.22 5.54 2.69
N PRO A 143 -46.89 4.97 1.67
CA PRO A 143 -46.32 3.96 0.79
C PRO A 143 -45.25 4.50 -0.18
N PRO A 144 -44.39 3.62 -0.73
CA PRO A 144 -43.20 4.01 -1.49
C PRO A 144 -43.56 4.62 -2.85
N ARG A 145 -43.04 5.83 -3.10
CA ARG A 145 -43.07 6.48 -4.42
C ARG A 145 -41.76 6.19 -5.16
N THR A 146 -41.86 5.58 -6.33
CA THR A 146 -40.75 5.37 -7.26
C THR A 146 -40.21 6.72 -7.74
N THR A 147 -39.10 7.15 -7.17
CA THR A 147 -38.44 8.40 -7.54
C THR A 147 -37.38 8.07 -8.58
N ARG A 148 -37.57 8.56 -9.81
CA ARG A 148 -36.54 8.53 -10.85
C ARG A 148 -35.30 9.25 -10.32
N TRP A 149 -34.22 8.50 -10.09
CA TRP A 149 -32.92 9.00 -9.70
C TRP A 149 -32.40 9.94 -10.79
N ARG A 150 -32.62 11.24 -10.61
CA ARG A 150 -31.69 12.22 -11.17
C ARG A 150 -30.52 12.24 -10.21
N ALA A 151 -29.36 11.79 -10.68
CA ALA A 151 -28.11 11.90 -9.93
C ALA A 151 -28.06 13.33 -9.36
N PRO A 152 -28.09 13.49 -8.03
CA PRO A 152 -28.10 14.81 -7.44
C PRO A 152 -26.82 15.51 -7.87
N ARG A 153 -26.90 16.82 -8.15
CA ARG A 153 -25.76 17.68 -8.52
C ARG A 153 -24.55 17.53 -7.57
N TRP A 154 -24.81 17.02 -6.36
CA TRP A 154 -23.85 16.59 -5.35
C TRP A 154 -22.87 15.49 -5.80
N LEU A 155 -23.29 14.51 -6.62
CA LEU A 155 -22.40 13.46 -7.15
C LEU A 155 -21.37 14.05 -8.14
N ALA A 156 -21.82 14.96 -9.01
CA ALA A 156 -20.93 15.67 -9.92
C ALA A 156 -19.97 16.60 -9.14
N ALA A 157 -20.47 17.29 -8.10
CA ALA A 157 -19.62 18.11 -7.23
C ALA A 157 -18.57 17.28 -6.47
N ALA A 158 -18.94 16.09 -5.96
CA ALA A 158 -18.00 15.19 -5.30
C ALA A 158 -16.93 14.67 -6.26
N ALA A 159 -17.31 14.30 -7.49
CA ALA A 159 -16.36 13.89 -8.52
C ALA A 159 -15.37 15.01 -8.89
N VAL A 160 -15.86 16.25 -9.04
CA VAL A 160 -15.00 17.42 -9.28
C VAL A 160 -14.04 17.65 -8.11
N LEU A 161 -14.52 17.50 -6.87
CA LEU A 161 -13.69 17.67 -5.68
C LEU A 161 -12.59 16.59 -5.59
N LEU A 162 -12.93 15.34 -5.92
CA LEU A 162 -12.00 14.21 -5.99
C LEU A 162 -10.94 14.40 -7.06
N VAL A 163 -11.34 14.84 -8.26
CA VAL A 163 -10.40 15.15 -9.35
C VAL A 163 -9.50 16.33 -8.98
N ALA A 164 -10.06 17.39 -8.38
CA ALA A 164 -9.28 18.53 -7.92
C ALA A 164 -8.30 18.15 -6.80
N TYR A 165 -8.74 17.32 -5.84
CA TYR A 165 -7.88 16.80 -4.78
C TYR A 165 -6.79 15.89 -5.34
N GLY A 166 -7.13 14.97 -6.25
CA GLY A 166 -6.17 14.08 -6.91
C GLY A 166 -5.13 14.85 -7.72
N ALA A 167 -5.54 15.90 -8.44
CA ALA A 167 -4.62 16.80 -9.13
C ALA A 167 -3.71 17.56 -8.14
N ALA A 168 -4.27 18.08 -7.04
CA ALA A 168 -3.49 18.74 -5.99
C ALA A 168 -2.52 17.79 -5.29
N PHE A 169 -2.91 16.52 -5.12
CA PHE A 169 -2.08 15.46 -4.58
C PHE A 169 -0.91 15.14 -5.51
N ALA A 170 -1.17 14.97 -6.81
CA ALA A 170 -0.14 14.73 -7.81
C ALA A 170 0.85 15.91 -7.92
N VAL A 171 0.34 17.16 -7.88
CA VAL A 171 1.20 18.35 -7.83
C VAL A 171 2.00 18.37 -6.53
N SER A 172 1.37 18.06 -5.39
CA SER A 172 2.03 18.04 -4.10
C SER A 172 3.19 17.04 -4.06
N THR A 173 3.02 15.83 -4.61
CA THR A 173 4.09 14.83 -4.65
C THR A 173 5.18 15.21 -5.64
N ALA A 174 4.83 15.83 -6.77
CA ALA A 174 5.79 16.34 -7.75
C ALA A 174 6.63 17.52 -7.20
N THR A 175 6.06 18.35 -6.32
CA THR A 175 6.77 19.46 -5.67
C THR A 175 7.66 19.04 -4.50
N GLN A 176 7.68 17.76 -4.11
CA GLN A 176 8.57 17.31 -3.05
C GLN A 176 10.03 17.30 -3.53
N PRO A 177 10.97 17.83 -2.73
CA PRO A 177 12.39 17.74 -3.04
C PRO A 177 12.81 16.29 -3.29
N GLU A 178 13.68 16.04 -4.27
CA GLU A 178 14.24 14.69 -4.54
C GLU A 178 14.82 14.06 -3.28
N ARG A 179 15.41 14.87 -2.39
CA ARG A 179 15.87 14.44 -1.07
C ARG A 179 14.78 13.84 -0.19
N ALA A 180 13.60 14.46 -0.16
CA ALA A 180 12.48 13.98 0.63
C ALA A 180 11.90 12.67 0.07
N ARG A 181 11.99 12.46 -1.25
CA ARG A 181 11.57 11.22 -1.92
C ARG A 181 12.52 10.05 -1.62
N VAL A 182 13.83 10.29 -1.65
CA VAL A 182 14.83 9.26 -1.34
C VAL A 182 14.86 8.92 0.16
N ALA A 183 14.68 9.92 1.01
CA ALA A 183 14.60 9.74 2.46
C ALA A 183 13.17 9.49 2.96
N ALA A 184 12.31 8.84 2.16
CA ALA A 184 10.87 8.68 2.42
C ALA A 184 10.58 8.36 3.90
N LEU A 185 10.18 9.40 4.64
CA LEU A 185 9.84 9.30 6.06
C LEU A 185 8.43 8.74 6.26
N THR A 186 7.63 8.64 5.19
CA THR A 186 6.31 8.01 5.18
C THR A 186 6.37 6.49 5.31
N ASP A 187 7.48 5.87 4.89
CA ASP A 187 7.68 4.42 4.93
C ASP A 187 8.45 3.99 6.19
N ILE A 188 8.45 4.85 7.20
CA ILE A 188 8.89 4.48 8.54
C ILE A 188 7.66 3.88 9.22
N ASP A 189 7.56 2.56 9.17
CA ASP A 189 6.45 1.82 9.77
C ASP A 189 6.40 2.13 11.27
N ALA A 190 5.32 2.80 11.69
CA ALA A 190 5.11 3.15 13.10
C ALA A 190 4.79 1.94 13.98
N VAL A 191 4.45 0.78 13.40
CA VAL A 191 4.02 -0.40 14.17
C VAL A 191 5.09 -1.49 14.13
N PRO A 192 5.87 -1.69 15.20
CA PRO A 192 6.77 -2.83 15.29
C PRO A 192 5.96 -4.15 15.40
N PRO A 193 6.44 -5.26 14.81
CA PRO A 193 5.74 -6.55 14.81
C PRO A 193 5.69 -7.28 16.17
N SER A 194 6.08 -6.65 17.29
CA SER A 194 6.27 -7.31 18.59
C SER A 194 5.05 -7.30 19.53
N VAL A 195 3.95 -6.62 19.22
CA VAL A 195 2.79 -6.43 20.14
C VAL A 195 1.95 -7.71 20.38
N LEU A 196 2.46 -8.91 20.05
CA LEU A 196 1.72 -10.19 20.18
C LEU A 196 2.23 -11.14 21.28
N ARG A 197 3.22 -10.78 22.10
CA ARG A 197 3.60 -11.57 23.30
C ARG A 197 3.95 -10.64 24.46
N GLY A 198 3.18 -10.71 25.53
CA GLY A 198 3.27 -9.75 26.63
C GLY A 198 4.53 -9.84 27.50
N GLY A 199 4.96 -8.67 27.95
CA GLY A 199 5.62 -8.35 29.21
C GLY A 199 7.11 -8.70 29.35
N ASP A 200 7.95 -8.43 28.36
CA ASP A 200 9.42 -8.52 28.45
C ASP A 200 10.04 -7.10 28.41
N PRO A 201 11.20 -6.77 29.01
CA PRO A 201 11.98 -5.55 28.71
C PRO A 201 12.19 -5.24 27.22
N ALA A 202 12.07 -6.25 26.35
CA ALA A 202 11.99 -6.05 24.90
C ALA A 202 10.76 -5.23 24.47
N ASP A 203 9.67 -5.29 25.23
CA ASP A 203 8.44 -4.53 24.99
C ASP A 203 8.60 -3.06 25.35
N ALA A 204 9.27 -2.73 26.47
CA ALA A 204 9.52 -1.34 26.84
C ALA A 204 10.40 -0.62 25.81
N GLN A 205 11.45 -1.28 25.31
CA GLN A 205 12.29 -0.71 24.24
C GLN A 205 11.57 -0.65 22.89
N ALA A 206 10.64 -1.57 22.62
CA ALA A 206 9.81 -1.54 21.42
C ALA A 206 8.75 -0.42 21.49
N GLU A 207 8.19 -0.16 22.67
CA GLU A 207 7.31 0.99 22.94
C GLU A 207 8.07 2.29 22.77
N GLU A 208 9.28 2.42 23.35
CA GLU A 208 10.12 3.61 23.17
C GLU A 208 10.49 3.86 21.70
N LEU A 209 10.77 2.79 20.94
CA LEU A 209 10.98 2.87 19.49
C LEU A 209 9.71 3.37 18.80
N THR A 210 8.56 2.78 19.08
CA THR A 210 7.25 3.17 18.52
C THR A 210 7.00 4.66 18.74
N GLU A 211 7.14 5.13 19.99
CA GLU A 211 6.97 6.55 20.33
C GLU A 211 7.95 7.46 19.59
N ALA A 212 9.19 7.01 19.36
CA ALA A 212 10.17 7.79 18.62
C ALA A 212 9.83 7.85 17.11
N LEU A 213 9.27 6.78 16.53
CA LEU A 213 8.80 6.77 15.14
C LEU A 213 7.53 7.61 14.98
N ASP A 214 6.61 7.54 15.95
CA ASP A 214 5.44 8.42 16.02
C ASP A 214 5.84 9.89 16.11
N ALA A 215 6.89 10.23 16.85
CA ALA A 215 7.41 11.59 16.90
C ALA A 215 7.94 12.08 15.55
N VAL A 216 8.50 11.19 14.70
CA VAL A 216 8.87 11.52 13.32
C VAL A 216 7.63 11.77 12.47
N HIS A 217 6.57 10.99 12.69
CA HIS A 217 5.29 11.18 11.99
C HIS A 217 4.61 12.48 12.40
N GLU A 218 4.56 12.78 13.69
CA GLU A 218 3.93 14.00 14.23
C GLU A 218 4.69 15.28 13.85
N ALA A 219 5.99 15.16 13.55
CA ALA A 219 6.77 16.26 12.97
C ALA A 219 6.27 16.67 11.58
N ARG A 220 5.43 15.85 10.91
CA ARG A 220 4.82 16.15 9.62
C ARG A 220 3.62 17.08 9.79
N ARG A 221 3.74 18.30 9.27
CA ARG A 221 2.61 19.19 9.02
C ARG A 221 2.12 19.01 7.58
N SER A 222 0.84 18.72 7.42
CA SER A 222 0.20 18.68 6.10
C SER A 222 -1.17 19.35 6.15
N VAL A 223 -1.57 20.01 5.07
CA VAL A 223 -2.92 20.56 4.93
C VAL A 223 -3.73 19.53 4.17
N LEU A 224 -4.63 18.82 4.87
CA LEU A 224 -5.48 17.76 4.27
C LEU A 224 -4.67 16.63 3.60
N GLY A 225 -3.52 16.26 4.17
CA GLY A 225 -2.61 15.25 3.61
C GLY A 225 -1.75 15.76 2.44
N LEU A 226 -1.96 17.00 2.00
CA LEU A 226 -1.24 17.66 0.91
C LEU A 226 -0.09 18.50 1.45
N PHE A 227 0.95 18.65 0.63
CA PHE A 227 2.16 19.45 0.87
C PHE A 227 2.82 19.13 2.22
N PRO A 228 3.33 17.90 2.41
CA PRO A 228 3.99 17.55 3.65
C PRO A 228 5.22 18.44 3.85
N THR A 229 5.21 19.15 4.96
CA THR A 229 6.35 19.91 5.49
C THR A 229 6.71 19.31 6.82
N TYR A 230 8.00 19.16 7.09
CA TYR A 230 8.46 18.64 8.36
C TYR A 230 9.01 19.77 9.23
N ASP A 231 8.69 19.74 10.51
CA ASP A 231 9.32 20.59 11.51
C ASP A 231 10.75 20.09 11.78
N ALA A 232 11.74 20.89 11.36
CA ALA A 232 13.15 20.50 11.44
C ALA A 232 13.64 20.34 12.89
N GLU A 233 13.09 21.10 13.84
CA GLU A 233 13.46 20.99 15.26
C GLU A 233 12.90 19.69 15.84
N ALA A 234 11.64 19.37 15.54
CA ALA A 234 11.00 18.13 15.97
C ALA A 234 11.70 16.90 15.37
N LEU A 235 12.06 16.94 14.08
CA LEU A 235 12.84 15.88 13.43
C LEU A 235 14.24 15.72 14.06
N THR A 236 14.89 16.83 14.42
CA THR A 236 16.20 16.77 15.08
C THR A 236 16.11 16.11 16.45
N ALA A 237 15.07 16.44 17.23
CA ALA A 237 14.81 15.81 18.52
C ALA A 237 14.50 14.31 18.36
N ALA A 238 13.67 13.95 17.38
CA ALA A 238 13.34 12.56 17.08
C ALA A 238 14.59 11.75 16.66
N ALA A 239 15.46 12.31 15.81
CA ALA A 239 16.72 11.68 15.43
C ALA A 239 17.65 11.43 16.63
N ALA A 240 17.72 12.37 17.57
CA ALA A 240 18.50 12.21 18.80
C ALA A 240 17.91 11.11 19.71
N ARG A 241 16.57 11.04 19.81
CA ARG A 241 15.88 9.98 20.55
C ARG A 241 16.13 8.60 19.95
N LEU A 242 16.03 8.46 18.62
CA LEU A 242 16.32 7.23 17.90
C LEU A 242 17.78 6.77 18.10
N GLY A 243 18.74 7.69 18.07
CA GLY A 243 20.13 7.36 18.39
C GLY A 243 20.31 6.84 19.81
N THR A 244 19.65 7.47 20.79
CA THR A 244 19.69 7.03 22.19
C THR A 244 19.13 5.62 22.37
N ILE A 245 17.98 5.33 21.74
CA ILE A 245 17.36 3.99 21.76
C ILE A 245 18.30 2.96 21.13
N ALA A 246 18.95 3.31 20.01
CA ALA A 246 19.89 2.42 19.35
C ALA A 246 21.15 2.11 20.16
N ASP A 247 21.61 3.06 20.98
CA ASP A 247 22.80 2.90 21.83
C ASP A 247 22.49 2.14 23.12
N GLN A 248 21.26 2.26 23.63
CA GLN A 248 20.78 1.50 24.78
C GLN A 248 20.43 0.05 24.43
N ALA A 249 19.92 -0.17 23.21
CA ALA A 249 19.68 -1.50 22.68
C ALA A 249 21.01 -2.18 22.28
N GLY A 250 21.07 -3.51 22.34
CA GLY A 250 22.26 -4.24 21.91
C GLY A 250 22.57 -3.94 20.43
N PRO A 251 23.86 -3.81 20.01
CA PRO A 251 24.23 -3.29 18.70
C PRO A 251 23.73 -4.13 17.52
N THR A 252 23.45 -5.41 17.75
CA THR A 252 22.88 -6.35 16.76
C THR A 252 21.40 -6.64 16.98
N SER A 253 20.77 -6.00 17.97
CA SER A 253 19.33 -6.17 18.21
C SER A 253 18.51 -5.61 17.06
N TRP A 254 17.31 -6.16 16.86
CA TRP A 254 16.37 -5.66 15.87
C TRP A 254 16.02 -4.17 16.10
N ILE A 255 15.81 -3.79 17.36
CA ILE A 255 15.50 -2.42 17.79
C ILE A 255 16.63 -1.46 17.42
N ALA A 256 17.88 -1.79 17.73
CA ALA A 256 19.01 -0.93 17.38
C ALA A 256 19.17 -0.74 15.87
N GLN A 257 18.92 -1.80 15.09
CA GLN A 257 19.02 -1.74 13.64
C GLN A 257 17.91 -0.87 13.02
N GLU A 258 16.69 -1.00 13.52
CA GLU A 258 15.56 -0.20 13.03
C GLU A 258 15.68 1.28 13.44
N ALA A 259 16.06 1.53 14.69
CA ALA A 259 16.30 2.87 15.21
C ALA A 259 17.41 3.60 14.43
N ARG A 260 18.54 2.93 14.12
CA ARG A 260 19.62 3.50 13.29
C ARG A 260 19.19 3.76 11.84
N LEU A 261 18.37 2.89 11.26
CA LEU A 261 17.86 3.11 9.90
C LEU A 261 16.95 4.33 9.86
N ALA A 262 16.00 4.43 10.80
CA ALA A 262 15.11 5.58 10.93
C ALA A 262 15.91 6.87 11.20
N GLN A 263 16.88 6.84 12.11
CA GLN A 263 17.77 7.96 12.38
C GLN A 263 18.52 8.40 11.11
N GLY A 264 19.08 7.46 10.36
CA GLY A 264 19.78 7.74 9.10
C GLY A 264 18.88 8.43 8.08
N ARG A 265 17.63 7.95 7.90
CA ARG A 265 16.64 8.58 7.01
C ARG A 265 16.28 10.01 7.45
N VAL A 266 16.05 10.22 8.75
CA VAL A 266 15.76 11.56 9.27
C VAL A 266 16.95 12.51 9.06
N LEU A 267 18.18 12.05 9.29
CA LEU A 267 19.39 12.85 9.05
C LEU A 267 19.56 13.21 7.57
N LEU A 268 19.25 12.30 6.64
CA LEU A 268 19.22 12.59 5.20
C LEU A 268 18.18 13.67 4.87
N HIS A 269 16.99 13.56 5.45
CA HIS A 269 15.93 14.54 5.27
C HIS A 269 16.33 15.94 5.77
N LEU A 270 17.08 15.99 6.88
CA LEU A 270 17.64 17.23 7.44
C LEU A 270 18.88 17.75 6.70
N GLY A 271 19.36 17.06 5.67
CA GLY A 271 20.58 17.41 4.92
C GLY A 271 21.89 17.22 5.70
N ARG A 272 21.88 16.41 6.77
CA ARG A 272 23.06 16.08 7.59
C ARG A 272 23.79 14.86 7.01
N ASP A 273 24.22 14.99 5.76
CA ASP A 273 24.69 13.89 4.91
C ASP A 273 25.88 13.12 5.53
N ALA A 274 26.84 13.83 6.13
CA ALA A 274 28.01 13.22 6.77
C ALA A 274 27.64 12.39 8.03
N GLU A 275 26.58 12.78 8.74
CA GLU A 275 26.12 12.06 9.92
C GLU A 275 25.29 10.85 9.53
N ALA A 276 24.38 11.04 8.57
CA ALA A 276 23.64 9.94 7.96
C ALA A 276 24.58 8.88 7.39
N ALA A 277 25.65 9.28 6.71
CA ALA A 277 26.63 8.37 6.14
C ALA A 277 27.33 7.51 7.21
N ARG A 278 27.66 8.09 8.38
CA ARG A 278 28.25 7.35 9.50
C ARG A 278 27.27 6.33 10.09
N VAL A 279 26.03 6.75 10.36
CA VAL A 279 25.00 5.88 10.95
C VAL A 279 24.64 4.72 10.01
N LEU A 280 24.37 5.03 8.74
CA LEU A 280 24.02 4.02 7.73
C LEU A 280 25.22 3.13 7.38
N GLY A 281 26.44 3.68 7.35
CA GLY A 281 27.67 2.91 7.13
C GLY A 281 27.87 1.84 8.21
N GLY A 282 27.64 2.20 9.48
CA GLY A 282 27.68 1.26 10.60
C GLY A 282 26.71 0.08 10.43
N LEU A 283 25.50 0.31 9.91
CA LEU A 283 24.55 -0.77 9.63
C LEU A 283 25.03 -1.73 8.53
N VAL A 284 25.68 -1.18 7.49
CA VAL A 284 26.22 -1.97 6.38
C VAL A 284 27.39 -2.83 6.84
N GLU A 285 28.31 -2.28 7.64
CA GLU A 285 29.48 -2.98 8.17
C GLU A 285 29.11 -4.11 9.13
N GLN A 286 28.05 -3.91 9.93
CA GLN A 286 27.57 -4.89 10.90
C GLN A 286 26.81 -6.07 10.26
N GLY A 287 26.56 -6.05 8.95
CA GLY A 287 25.77 -7.09 8.27
C GLY A 287 24.31 -7.11 8.72
N SER A 288 23.76 -5.94 9.04
CA SER A 288 22.35 -5.77 9.46
C SER A 288 21.39 -6.35 8.42
N TYR A 289 20.22 -6.85 8.87
CA TYR A 289 19.15 -7.26 7.97
C TYR A 289 18.60 -6.08 7.13
N ARG A 290 18.77 -4.84 7.62
CA ARG A 290 18.49 -3.59 6.89
C ARG A 290 19.69 -3.06 6.11
N GLY A 291 20.84 -3.76 6.11
CA GLY A 291 22.07 -3.32 5.46
C GLY A 291 21.93 -3.08 3.96
N SER A 292 21.05 -3.83 3.27
CA SER A 292 20.74 -3.58 1.85
C SER A 292 20.04 -2.24 1.63
N VAL A 293 19.11 -1.87 2.52
CA VAL A 293 18.40 -0.58 2.49
C VAL A 293 19.37 0.55 2.78
N ALA A 294 20.19 0.41 3.82
CA ALA A 294 21.20 1.39 4.19
C ALA A 294 22.23 1.61 3.05
N ARG A 295 22.64 0.53 2.36
CA ARG A 295 23.55 0.62 1.21
C ARG A 295 22.93 1.40 0.06
N ARG A 296 21.67 1.15 -0.30
CA ARG A 296 20.97 1.94 -1.34
C ARG A 296 20.91 3.43 -1.01
N LEU A 297 20.66 3.79 0.25
CA LEU A 297 20.64 5.18 0.69
C LEU A 297 22.03 5.84 0.62
N LEU A 298 23.08 5.09 0.96
CA LEU A 298 24.47 5.55 0.85
C LEU A 298 24.92 5.72 -0.62
N ASP A 299 24.49 4.82 -1.50
CA ASP A 299 24.81 4.90 -2.92
C ASP A 299 24.10 6.12 -3.55
N ALA A 300 22.83 6.37 -3.20
CA ALA A 300 22.11 7.57 -3.62
C ALA A 300 22.77 8.88 -3.13
N LEU A 301 23.37 8.89 -1.92
CA LEU A 301 24.19 9.99 -1.44
C LEU A 301 25.45 10.21 -2.29
N ARG A 302 26.14 9.14 -2.69
CA ARG A 302 27.41 9.19 -3.43
C ARG A 302 27.23 9.61 -4.89
N GLU A 303 26.14 9.19 -5.51
CA GLU A 303 25.81 9.50 -6.90
C GLU A 303 25.37 10.96 -7.10
N GLY A 304 25.28 11.75 -6.02
CA GLY A 304 24.87 13.16 -6.10
C GLY A 304 23.38 13.32 -6.45
N ALA A 305 22.59 12.26 -6.37
CA ALA A 305 21.14 12.27 -6.57
C ALA A 305 20.38 13.04 -5.47
N LEU A 306 21.10 13.56 -4.47
CA LEU A 306 20.60 14.40 -3.39
C LEU A 306 21.20 15.80 -3.54
N PRO A 307 20.52 16.78 -4.17
CA PRO A 307 21.10 18.10 -4.44
C PRO A 307 21.51 18.81 -3.14
N ALA A 308 22.78 19.15 -2.96
CA ALA A 308 23.28 19.84 -1.76
C ALA A 308 22.45 21.09 -1.46
N THR A 309 22.02 21.26 -0.21
CA THR A 309 21.44 22.52 0.24
C THR A 309 22.50 23.63 0.12
N PRO A 310 22.17 24.81 -0.42
CA PRO A 310 23.06 25.96 -0.40
C PRO A 310 23.37 26.45 1.02
#